data_AF-A0A6S6QL17-F1
#
_entry.id   AF-A0A6S6QL17-F1
#
_cell.length_a   1.000
_cell.length_b   1.000
_cell.length_c   1.000
_cell.angle_alpha   90.00
_cell.angle_beta   90.00
_cell.angle_gamma   90.00
#
_symmetry.space_group_name_H-M   'P 1'
#
loop_
_entity.id
_entity.type
_entity.pdbx_description
1 polymer ?
#
loop_
_entity_poly.entity_id
_entity_poly.type
_entity_poly.pdbx_seq_one_letter_code
_entity_poly.pdbx_strand_id
1 'polypeptide(L)'
;MTAKAAIAVHAFYPDVFAAMLERIALLPDAHALYVTTVRDHADDLGRTLSRINRPTHLHVVENRGRDVLPFLETLPELKADGVETVIKIHTKKSPRRKDGEKWLDDILSQLLDPKSVAQAEQAFASDRTLGMIGPHGHFLTSSTYFGANAARVLSIGSRLGLGEAEIASHGFFGGTMFMARVAGFEPLLQLGFTRDDFEPEAGQKDGTLAHALERAVALSVTAKGQWIATMADMDTPADPQDRYSFAQGHRASAGPLGRLQDIGRRIERWVRRAIRGERRA
;
A
#
# COMPACT_ATOMS: atom_id res chain seq x y z
N MET A 1 13.85 -21.86 -11.18
CA MET A 1 13.39 -21.98 -9.78
C MET A 1 12.30 -20.96 -9.59
N THR A 2 11.16 -21.31 -9.00
CA THR A 2 10.11 -20.36 -8.65
C THR A 2 10.61 -19.45 -7.52
N ALA A 3 10.40 -18.13 -7.66
CA ALA A 3 10.77 -17.14 -6.64
C ALA A 3 10.04 -17.45 -5.32
N LYS A 4 10.70 -17.27 -4.17
CA LYS A 4 10.08 -17.54 -2.87
C LYS A 4 9.10 -16.43 -2.52
N ALA A 5 7.79 -16.72 -2.55
CA ALA A 5 6.73 -15.82 -2.14
C ALA A 5 6.28 -16.07 -0.70
N ALA A 6 5.79 -15.03 -0.02
CA ALA A 6 5.18 -15.11 1.31
C ALA A 6 3.94 -14.22 1.43
N ILE A 7 3.15 -14.46 2.47
CA ILE A 7 1.97 -13.65 2.81
C ILE A 7 2.23 -12.99 4.16
N ALA A 8 2.23 -11.65 4.21
CA ALA A 8 2.34 -10.90 5.45
C ALA A 8 0.98 -10.32 5.83
N VAL A 9 0.45 -10.72 6.99
CA VAL A 9 -0.88 -10.33 7.47
C VAL A 9 -0.79 -9.63 8.82
N HIS A 10 -1.29 -8.41 8.90
CA HIS A 10 -1.60 -7.80 10.20
C HIS A 10 -3.03 -8.15 10.62
N ALA A 11 -3.16 -9.08 11.57
CA ALA A 11 -4.41 -9.66 12.04
C ALA A 11 -4.88 -9.01 13.35
N PHE A 12 -5.41 -7.79 13.24
CA PHE A 12 -6.01 -7.04 14.34
C PHE A 12 -7.45 -7.46 14.66
N TYR A 13 -8.22 -7.92 13.65
CA TYR A 13 -9.59 -8.42 13.84
C TYR A 13 -9.64 -9.94 13.59
N PRO A 14 -9.69 -10.78 14.64
CA PRO A 14 -9.64 -12.24 14.51
C PRO A 14 -10.73 -12.85 13.62
N ASP A 15 -11.95 -12.32 13.67
CA ASP A 15 -13.07 -12.80 12.86
C ASP A 15 -12.86 -12.53 11.36
N VAL A 16 -12.30 -11.38 11.01
CA VAL A 16 -11.93 -11.05 9.63
C VAL A 16 -10.75 -11.92 9.18
N PHE A 17 -9.80 -12.18 10.08
CA PHE A 17 -8.65 -13.04 9.79
C PHE A 17 -9.08 -14.49 9.50
N ALA A 18 -10.06 -15.03 10.23
CA ALA A 18 -10.61 -16.35 9.96
C ALA A 18 -11.17 -16.47 8.53
N ALA A 19 -11.92 -15.47 8.06
CA ALA A 19 -12.41 -15.43 6.68
C ALA A 19 -11.28 -15.24 5.64
N MET A 20 -10.20 -14.53 5.99
CA MET A 20 -9.01 -14.43 5.12
C MET A 20 -8.30 -15.78 4.97
N LEU A 21 -8.23 -16.57 6.04
CA LEU A 21 -7.57 -17.88 6.01
C LEU A 21 -8.24 -18.84 5.02
N GLU A 22 -9.57 -18.77 4.85
CA GLU A 22 -10.28 -19.55 3.84
C GLU A 22 -9.81 -19.24 2.42
N ARG A 23 -9.48 -17.97 2.13
CA ARG A 23 -8.92 -17.55 0.83
C ARG A 23 -7.45 -17.91 0.69
N ILE A 24 -6.67 -17.71 1.77
CA ILE A 24 -5.24 -18.06 1.81
C ILE A 24 -5.02 -19.56 1.60
N ALA A 25 -5.94 -20.40 2.08
CA ALA A 25 -5.89 -21.85 1.88
C ALA A 25 -6.00 -22.28 0.41
N LEU A 26 -6.45 -21.40 -0.49
CA LEU A 26 -6.49 -21.64 -1.94
C LEU A 26 -5.15 -21.31 -2.64
N LEU A 27 -4.25 -20.61 -1.95
CA LEU A 27 -2.92 -20.26 -2.46
C LEU A 27 -1.90 -21.36 -2.16
N PRO A 28 -0.80 -21.45 -2.94
CA PRO A 28 0.24 -22.46 -2.72
C PRO A 28 0.71 -22.54 -1.26
N ASP A 29 0.81 -23.76 -0.71
CA ASP A 29 1.26 -23.99 0.67
C ASP A 29 2.74 -23.63 0.90
N ALA A 30 3.50 -23.46 -0.19
CA ALA A 30 4.84 -22.90 -0.16
C ALA A 30 4.87 -21.42 0.29
N HIS A 31 3.74 -20.71 0.22
CA HIS A 31 3.64 -19.32 0.68
C HIS A 31 3.56 -19.30 2.20
N ALA A 32 4.72 -19.14 2.83
CA ALA A 32 4.83 -18.96 4.27
C ALA A 32 4.00 -17.75 4.74
N LEU A 33 3.38 -17.88 5.90
CA LEU A 33 2.48 -16.88 6.47
C LEU A 33 3.16 -16.17 7.64
N TYR A 34 3.38 -14.87 7.51
CA TYR A 34 3.91 -14.01 8.56
C TYR A 34 2.76 -13.20 9.14
N VAL A 35 2.34 -13.54 10.36
CA VAL A 35 1.20 -12.94 11.04
C VAL A 35 1.69 -12.04 12.16
N THR A 36 1.26 -10.79 12.14
CA THR A 36 1.40 -9.89 13.29
C THR A 36 0.04 -9.70 13.95
N THR A 37 -0.01 -9.67 15.28
CA THR A 37 -1.23 -9.41 16.04
C THR A 37 -0.93 -8.77 17.39
N VAL A 38 -1.95 -8.28 18.07
CA VAL A 38 -1.82 -7.73 19.43
C VAL A 38 -1.91 -8.82 20.48
N ARG A 39 -1.36 -8.55 21.67
CA ARG A 39 -1.28 -9.53 22.78
C ARG A 39 -2.61 -10.20 23.08
N ASP A 40 -3.71 -9.44 23.09
CA ASP A 40 -5.06 -9.91 23.43
C ASP A 40 -5.60 -10.98 22.46
N HIS A 41 -5.04 -11.08 21.26
CA HIS A 41 -5.50 -12.01 20.22
C HIS A 41 -4.51 -13.13 19.95
N ALA A 42 -3.29 -13.04 20.47
CA ALA A 42 -2.20 -13.94 20.10
C ALA A 42 -2.43 -15.41 20.48
N ASP A 43 -3.08 -15.71 21.60
CA ASP A 43 -3.36 -17.12 21.97
C ASP A 43 -4.43 -17.74 21.06
N ASP A 44 -5.43 -16.95 20.67
CA ASP A 44 -6.50 -17.41 19.79
C ASP A 44 -6.01 -17.61 18.35
N LEU A 45 -5.22 -16.66 17.85
CA LEU A 45 -4.56 -16.78 16.55
C LEU A 45 -3.53 -17.90 16.56
N GLY A 46 -2.77 -18.08 17.64
CA GLY A 46 -1.82 -19.20 17.77
C GLY A 46 -2.52 -20.57 17.65
N ARG A 47 -3.65 -20.76 18.33
CA ARG A 47 -4.47 -21.99 18.18
C ARG A 47 -5.00 -22.15 16.76
N THR A 48 -5.45 -21.07 16.13
CA THR A 48 -5.94 -21.09 14.74
C THR A 48 -4.82 -21.49 13.77
N LEU A 49 -3.66 -20.84 13.87
CA LEU A 49 -2.49 -21.09 13.02
C LEU A 49 -1.91 -22.49 13.20
N SER A 50 -1.95 -23.05 14.42
CA SER A 50 -1.48 -24.41 14.69
C SER A 50 -2.23 -25.51 13.93
N ARG A 51 -3.42 -25.19 13.39
CA ARG A 51 -4.26 -26.10 12.60
C ARG A 51 -4.03 -25.98 11.10
N ILE A 52 -3.20 -25.03 10.66
CA ILE A 52 -2.94 -24.80 9.24
C ILE A 52 -1.69 -25.56 8.82
N ASN A 53 -1.80 -26.31 7.72
CA ASN A 53 -0.70 -27.07 7.18
C ASN A 53 0.20 -26.23 6.25
N ARG A 54 0.78 -25.13 6.78
CA ARG A 54 1.79 -24.31 6.08
C ARG A 54 2.77 -23.67 7.05
N PRO A 55 3.97 -23.26 6.59
CA PRO A 55 4.89 -22.51 7.44
C PRO A 55 4.24 -21.23 7.96
N THR A 56 4.26 -21.02 9.27
CA THR A 56 3.63 -19.88 9.94
C THR A 56 4.58 -19.25 10.94
N HIS A 57 4.63 -17.92 10.95
CA HIS A 57 5.35 -17.09 11.90
C HIS A 57 4.31 -16.19 12.58
N LEU A 58 4.28 -16.17 13.91
CA LEU A 58 3.35 -15.32 14.68
C LEU A 58 4.15 -14.36 15.56
N HIS A 59 3.96 -13.07 15.33
CA HIS A 59 4.59 -12.00 16.08
C HIS A 59 3.54 -11.22 16.87
N VAL A 60 3.80 -11.07 18.16
CA VAL A 60 2.99 -10.22 19.03
C VAL A 60 3.59 -8.82 19.03
N VAL A 61 2.78 -7.84 18.62
CA VAL A 61 3.19 -6.43 18.47
C VAL A 61 2.30 -5.52 19.31
N GLU A 62 2.79 -4.31 19.58
CA GLU A 62 1.97 -3.24 20.15
C GLU A 62 0.92 -2.78 19.12
N ASN A 63 -0.22 -2.29 19.59
CA ASN A 63 -1.18 -1.59 18.74
C ASN A 63 -0.65 -0.18 18.41
N ARG A 64 0.39 -0.10 17.57
CA ARG A 64 1.06 1.13 17.18
C ARG A 64 1.39 1.10 15.69
N GLY A 65 1.17 2.22 15.02
CA GLY A 65 1.42 2.34 13.58
C GLY A 65 0.49 1.50 12.68
N ARG A 66 -0.63 1.00 13.20
CA ARG A 66 -1.66 0.22 12.50
C ARG A 66 -1.05 -0.98 11.77
N ASP A 67 -1.38 -1.21 10.51
CA ASP A 67 -0.82 -2.28 9.68
C ASP A 67 0.57 -1.96 9.11
N VAL A 68 1.00 -0.70 9.19
CA VAL A 68 2.21 -0.20 8.53
C VAL A 68 3.45 -0.54 9.35
N LEU A 69 3.49 -0.15 10.63
CA LEU A 69 4.65 -0.45 11.49
C LEU A 69 4.90 -1.97 11.62
N PRO A 70 3.88 -2.82 11.90
CA PRO A 70 4.09 -4.27 11.96
C PRO A 70 4.64 -4.84 10.65
N PHE A 71 4.21 -4.33 9.49
CA PHE A 71 4.78 -4.74 8.21
C PHE A 71 6.25 -4.33 8.08
N LEU A 72 6.61 -3.10 8.45
CA LEU A 72 8.01 -2.66 8.44
C LEU A 72 8.89 -3.50 9.38
N GLU A 73 8.38 -3.87 10.55
CA GLU A 73 9.07 -4.76 11.50
C GLU A 73 9.19 -6.20 10.96
N THR A 74 8.31 -6.64 10.05
CA THR A 74 8.35 -7.98 9.44
C THR A 74 9.34 -8.06 8.25
N LEU A 75 9.63 -6.94 7.57
CA LEU A 75 10.50 -6.93 6.38
C LEU A 75 11.92 -7.51 6.60
N PRO A 76 12.63 -7.23 7.71
CA PRO A 76 13.95 -7.82 7.95
C PRO A 76 13.91 -9.34 8.01
N GLU A 77 12.87 -9.94 8.59
CA GLU A 77 12.69 -11.39 8.68
C GLU A 77 12.38 -11.99 7.31
N LEU A 78 11.46 -11.38 6.55
CA LEU A 78 11.18 -11.78 5.16
C LEU A 78 12.46 -11.81 4.32
N LYS A 79 13.30 -10.79 4.47
CA LYS A 79 14.60 -10.71 3.78
C LYS A 79 15.56 -11.80 4.24
N ALA A 80 15.65 -12.06 5.55
CA ALA A 80 16.52 -13.10 6.12
C ALA A 80 16.12 -14.51 5.65
N ASP A 81 14.82 -14.75 5.49
CA ASP A 81 14.27 -15.99 4.98
C ASP A 81 14.36 -16.13 3.45
N GLY A 82 14.93 -15.14 2.75
CA GLY A 82 15.09 -15.15 1.30
C GLY A 82 13.77 -15.02 0.54
N VAL A 83 12.76 -14.41 1.15
CA VAL A 83 11.50 -14.07 0.47
C VAL A 83 11.78 -13.00 -0.59
N GLU A 84 11.40 -13.27 -1.83
CA GLU A 84 11.56 -12.35 -2.95
C GLU A 84 10.34 -11.45 -3.11
N THR A 85 9.14 -12.02 -3.00
CA THR A 85 7.86 -11.32 -3.14
C THR A 85 6.96 -11.55 -1.94
N VAL A 86 6.24 -10.52 -1.53
CA VAL A 86 5.31 -10.57 -0.40
C VAL A 86 3.93 -10.08 -0.81
N ILE A 87 2.89 -10.84 -0.45
CA ILE A 87 1.50 -10.39 -0.47
C ILE A 87 1.22 -9.76 0.91
N LYS A 88 1.21 -8.42 0.97
CA LYS A 88 0.87 -7.68 2.18
C LYS A 88 -0.64 -7.46 2.22
N ILE A 89 -1.28 -7.98 3.26
CA ILE A 89 -2.69 -7.77 3.56
C ILE A 89 -2.87 -7.44 5.05
N HIS A 90 -4.02 -6.93 5.44
CA HIS A 90 -4.35 -6.75 6.85
C HIS A 90 -5.84 -6.77 7.08
N THR A 91 -6.24 -7.15 8.29
CA THR A 91 -7.64 -7.04 8.70
C THR A 91 -8.03 -5.58 8.86
N LYS A 92 -9.25 -5.24 8.44
CA LYS A 92 -9.81 -3.89 8.59
C LYS A 92 -11.32 -4.00 8.74
N LYS A 93 -11.87 -3.35 9.75
CA LYS A 93 -13.31 -3.10 9.84
C LYS A 93 -13.57 -1.62 9.59
N SER A 94 -14.59 -1.32 8.80
CA SER A 94 -15.09 0.04 8.64
C SER A 94 -16.55 0.12 9.14
N PRO A 95 -16.78 0.02 10.46
CA PRO A 95 -18.13 -0.15 11.03
C PRO A 95 -19.09 1.02 10.76
N ARG A 96 -18.57 2.19 10.37
CA ARG A 96 -19.36 3.38 10.01
C ARG A 96 -19.65 3.51 8.52
N ARG A 97 -19.29 2.50 7.71
CA ARG A 97 -19.40 2.52 6.25
C ARG A 97 -20.27 1.37 5.76
N LYS A 98 -21.33 1.68 5.00
CA LYS A 98 -22.20 0.67 4.36
C LYS A 98 -21.46 -0.16 3.30
N ASP A 99 -20.30 0.30 2.83
CA ASP A 99 -19.47 -0.31 1.79
C ASP A 99 -18.12 -0.81 2.33
N GLY A 100 -17.89 -0.77 3.64
CA GLY A 100 -16.60 -1.13 4.25
C GLY A 100 -16.18 -2.58 3.99
N GLU A 101 -17.13 -3.50 4.13
CA GLU A 101 -16.94 -4.92 3.84
C GLU A 101 -16.73 -5.15 2.34
N LYS A 102 -17.47 -4.43 1.49
CA LYS A 102 -17.30 -4.48 0.03
C LYS A 102 -15.92 -4.01 -0.42
N TRP A 103 -15.36 -2.97 0.23
CA TRP A 103 -14.01 -2.51 -0.05
C TRP A 103 -12.97 -3.59 0.28
N LEU A 104 -13.03 -4.15 1.50
CA LEU A 104 -12.09 -5.20 1.87
C LEU A 104 -12.23 -6.43 0.96
N ASP A 105 -13.46 -6.85 0.67
CA ASP A 105 -13.75 -7.98 -0.22
C ASP A 105 -13.22 -7.75 -1.65
N ASP A 106 -13.40 -6.55 -2.21
CA ASP A 106 -12.89 -6.20 -3.54
C ASP A 106 -11.35 -6.30 -3.60
N ILE A 107 -10.64 -5.79 -2.59
CA ILE A 107 -9.18 -5.91 -2.50
C ILE A 107 -8.77 -7.39 -2.38
N LEU A 108 -9.38 -8.14 -1.45
CA LEU A 108 -8.97 -9.51 -1.17
C LEU A 108 -9.32 -10.46 -2.32
N SER A 109 -10.42 -10.22 -3.05
CA SER A 109 -10.77 -10.99 -4.24
C SER A 109 -9.75 -10.83 -5.36
N GLN A 110 -8.98 -9.75 -5.38
CA GLN A 110 -7.90 -9.55 -6.36
C GLN A 110 -6.55 -10.07 -5.85
N LEU A 111 -6.22 -9.84 -4.57
CA LEU A 111 -4.92 -10.18 -3.99
C LEU A 111 -4.80 -11.63 -3.50
N LEU A 112 -5.92 -12.33 -3.29
CA LEU A 112 -5.97 -13.71 -2.83
C LEU A 112 -6.70 -14.66 -3.80
N ASP A 113 -7.00 -14.21 -5.02
CA ASP A 113 -7.42 -15.11 -6.09
C ASP A 113 -6.21 -15.90 -6.62
N PRO A 114 -6.27 -17.25 -6.65
CA PRO A 114 -5.13 -18.07 -7.05
C PRO A 114 -4.61 -17.77 -8.46
N LYS A 115 -5.50 -17.41 -9.40
CA LYS A 115 -5.11 -17.08 -10.77
C LYS A 115 -4.42 -15.72 -10.82
N SER A 116 -4.97 -14.70 -10.17
CA SER A 116 -4.34 -13.38 -10.08
C SER A 116 -2.97 -13.44 -9.38
N VAL A 117 -2.83 -14.22 -8.32
CA VAL A 117 -1.53 -14.42 -7.63
C VAL A 117 -0.52 -15.09 -8.56
N ALA A 118 -0.88 -16.17 -9.24
CA ALA A 118 0.02 -16.85 -10.17
C ALA A 118 0.45 -15.95 -11.34
N GLN A 119 -0.46 -15.11 -11.86
CA GLN A 119 -0.14 -14.13 -12.89
C GLN A 119 0.84 -13.05 -12.38
N ALA A 120 0.61 -12.55 -11.16
CA ALA A 120 1.51 -11.58 -10.53
C ALA A 120 2.91 -12.17 -10.31
N GLU A 121 3.00 -13.42 -9.84
CA GLU A 121 4.28 -14.13 -9.71
C GLU A 121 5.01 -14.30 -11.03
N GLN A 122 4.27 -14.64 -12.10
CA GLN A 122 4.84 -14.72 -13.45
C GLN A 122 5.33 -13.35 -13.95
N ALA A 123 4.58 -12.27 -13.68
CA ALA A 123 4.98 -10.91 -14.04
C ALA A 123 6.28 -10.51 -13.31
N PHE A 124 6.38 -10.77 -12.00
CA PHE A 124 7.63 -10.58 -11.25
C PHE A 124 8.76 -11.48 -11.78
N ALA A 125 8.50 -12.72 -12.18
CA ALA A 125 9.54 -13.58 -12.74
C ALA A 125 10.07 -13.05 -14.09
N SER A 126 9.18 -12.43 -14.88
CA SER A 126 9.48 -11.98 -16.24
C SER A 126 10.16 -10.60 -16.29
N ASP A 127 9.84 -9.71 -15.34
CA ASP A 127 10.42 -8.37 -15.26
C ASP A 127 10.99 -8.05 -13.88
N ARG A 128 12.31 -7.92 -13.80
CA ARG A 128 13.04 -7.56 -12.56
C ARG A 128 12.82 -6.10 -12.13
N THR A 129 12.34 -5.25 -13.04
CA THR A 129 12.04 -3.84 -12.79
C THR A 129 10.62 -3.62 -12.28
N LEU A 130 9.72 -4.59 -12.42
CA LEU A 130 8.40 -4.56 -11.76
C LEU A 130 8.58 -4.79 -10.26
N GLY A 131 8.21 -3.81 -9.43
CA GLY A 131 8.46 -3.82 -7.98
C GLY A 131 7.23 -4.01 -7.11
N MET A 132 6.04 -3.62 -7.59
CA MET A 132 4.80 -3.70 -6.83
C MET A 132 3.58 -3.84 -7.76
N ILE A 133 2.61 -4.65 -7.34
CA ILE A 133 1.32 -4.86 -8.00
C ILE A 133 0.26 -4.74 -6.92
N GLY A 134 -0.73 -3.88 -7.11
CA GLY A 134 -1.83 -3.76 -6.15
C GLY A 134 -3.21 -3.88 -6.80
N PRO A 135 -4.27 -3.85 -6.00
CA PRO A 135 -5.62 -4.06 -6.48
C PRO A 135 -6.02 -2.93 -7.44
N HIS A 136 -6.61 -3.29 -8.57
CA HIS A 136 -7.13 -2.37 -9.56
C HIS A 136 -8.26 -1.50 -8.97
N GLY A 137 -8.31 -0.22 -9.33
CA GLY A 137 -9.26 0.74 -8.77
C GLY A 137 -8.87 1.29 -7.39
N HIS A 138 -7.74 0.84 -6.83
CA HIS A 138 -7.22 1.27 -5.53
C HIS A 138 -5.90 2.04 -5.61
N PHE A 139 -5.34 2.27 -6.80
CA PHE A 139 -4.14 3.09 -6.97
C PHE A 139 -4.54 4.57 -7.10
N LEU A 140 -4.27 5.36 -6.08
CA LEU A 140 -4.80 6.71 -5.88
C LEU A 140 -3.73 7.78 -6.03
N THR A 141 -4.09 8.93 -6.60
CA THR A 141 -3.16 10.05 -6.75
C THR A 141 -2.78 10.65 -5.41
N SER A 142 -1.48 10.65 -5.12
CA SER A 142 -0.91 11.17 -3.87
C SER A 142 -1.34 12.60 -3.56
N SER A 143 -1.16 13.54 -4.50
CA SER A 143 -1.50 14.95 -4.28
C SER A 143 -3.01 15.20 -4.03
N THR A 144 -3.88 14.36 -4.56
CA THR A 144 -5.34 14.43 -4.33
C THR A 144 -5.72 13.91 -2.94
N TYR A 145 -4.98 12.94 -2.40
CA TYR A 145 -5.35 12.19 -1.21
C TYR A 145 -4.36 12.28 -0.04
N PHE A 146 -3.36 13.17 -0.08
CA PHE A 146 -2.43 13.39 1.04
C PHE A 146 -3.11 13.74 2.37
N GLY A 147 -4.22 14.48 2.31
CA GLY A 147 -4.92 14.93 3.51
C GLY A 147 -3.98 15.73 4.43
N ALA A 148 -4.00 15.40 5.72
CA ALA A 148 -3.14 16.05 6.71
C ALA A 148 -1.65 15.65 6.60
N ASN A 149 -1.28 14.67 5.77
CA ASN A 149 0.08 14.12 5.72
C ASN A 149 0.98 14.70 4.62
N ALA A 150 0.51 15.68 3.83
CA ALA A 150 1.24 16.18 2.67
C ALA A 150 2.72 16.51 2.97
N ALA A 151 2.96 17.28 4.03
CA ALA A 151 4.32 17.66 4.44
C ALA A 151 5.18 16.45 4.84
N ARG A 152 4.60 15.46 5.53
CA ARG A 152 5.31 14.23 5.92
C ARG A 152 5.64 13.38 4.70
N VAL A 153 4.71 13.21 3.77
CA VAL A 153 4.96 12.42 2.55
C VAL A 153 6.05 13.07 1.69
N LEU A 154 6.01 14.39 1.51
CA LEU A 154 7.07 15.13 0.82
C LEU A 154 8.43 14.97 1.51
N SER A 155 8.46 15.05 2.84
CA SER A 155 9.69 14.83 3.61
C SER A 155 10.23 13.40 3.45
N ILE A 156 9.37 12.38 3.51
CA ILE A 156 9.75 10.98 3.30
C ILE A 156 10.29 10.79 1.88
N GLY A 157 9.56 11.22 0.86
CA GLY A 157 9.98 11.10 -0.54
C GLY A 157 11.29 11.81 -0.84
N SER A 158 11.50 13.01 -0.28
CA SER A 158 12.76 13.74 -0.41
C SER A 158 13.94 12.98 0.22
N ARG A 159 13.73 12.35 1.39
CA ARG A 159 14.74 11.49 2.02
C ARG A 159 15.02 10.22 1.22
N LEU A 160 14.08 9.76 0.41
CA LEU A 160 14.27 8.68 -0.57
C LEU A 160 14.98 9.15 -1.85
N GLY A 161 15.31 10.44 -1.97
CA GLY A 161 15.98 11.02 -3.13
C GLY A 161 15.07 11.41 -4.29
N LEU A 162 13.75 11.44 -4.09
CA LEU A 162 12.78 11.78 -5.12
C LEU A 162 12.50 13.29 -5.17
N GLY A 163 12.19 13.79 -6.37
CA GLY A 163 11.81 15.19 -6.56
C GLY A 163 10.37 15.49 -6.13
N GLU A 164 10.09 16.73 -5.72
CA GLU A 164 8.73 17.12 -5.28
C GLU A 164 7.64 16.83 -6.32
N ALA A 165 7.91 17.14 -7.60
CA ALA A 165 6.97 16.88 -8.69
C ALA A 165 6.65 15.39 -8.85
N GLU A 166 7.68 14.54 -8.75
CA GLU A 166 7.57 13.08 -8.81
C GLU A 166 6.75 12.55 -7.64
N ILE A 167 7.02 13.02 -6.41
CA ILE A 167 6.27 12.65 -5.21
C ILE A 167 4.80 13.07 -5.34
N ALA A 168 4.53 14.27 -5.86
CA ALA A 168 3.18 14.81 -5.98
C ALA A 168 2.34 14.08 -7.04
N SER A 169 2.96 13.59 -8.11
CA SER A 169 2.29 12.81 -9.17
C SER A 169 2.28 11.30 -8.90
N HIS A 170 2.98 10.82 -7.87
CA HIS A 170 3.04 9.40 -7.56
C HIS A 170 1.68 8.84 -7.08
N GLY A 171 1.45 7.54 -7.28
CA GLY A 171 0.27 6.86 -6.76
C GLY A 171 0.55 6.09 -5.47
N PHE A 172 -0.50 5.71 -4.74
CA PHE A 172 -0.41 4.76 -3.64
C PHE A 172 -1.65 3.86 -3.59
N PHE A 173 -1.52 2.66 -3.03
CA PHE A 173 -2.67 1.77 -2.87
C PHE A 173 -3.47 2.14 -1.62
N GLY A 174 -4.66 2.71 -1.82
CA GLY A 174 -5.58 3.05 -0.74
C GLY A 174 -6.00 1.80 0.04
N GLY A 175 -5.66 1.76 1.33
CA GLY A 175 -5.83 0.58 2.17
C GLY A 175 -4.58 -0.28 2.31
N THR A 176 -3.41 0.12 1.79
CA THR A 176 -2.10 -0.45 2.10
C THR A 176 -1.99 -1.98 1.90
N MET A 177 -2.62 -2.52 0.87
CA MET A 177 -2.54 -3.95 0.52
C MET A 177 -2.09 -4.11 -0.93
N PHE A 178 -1.12 -4.98 -1.15
CA PHE A 178 -0.44 -5.15 -2.43
C PHE A 178 0.43 -6.42 -2.42
N MET A 179 0.86 -6.85 -3.60
CA MET A 179 2.00 -7.74 -3.77
C MET A 179 3.24 -6.92 -4.17
N ALA A 180 4.40 -7.21 -3.60
CA ALA A 180 5.61 -6.43 -3.89
C ALA A 180 6.89 -7.23 -3.70
N ARG A 181 7.97 -6.78 -4.34
CA ARG A 181 9.31 -7.28 -4.05
C ARG A 181 9.77 -6.79 -2.69
N VAL A 182 10.26 -7.70 -1.85
CA VAL A 182 10.80 -7.35 -0.53
C VAL A 182 11.95 -6.34 -0.66
N ALA A 183 12.81 -6.52 -1.67
CA ALA A 183 13.93 -5.61 -1.95
C ALA A 183 13.50 -4.18 -2.37
N GLY A 184 12.24 -3.98 -2.79
CA GLY A 184 11.69 -2.66 -3.10
C GLY A 184 11.52 -1.76 -1.87
N PHE A 185 11.50 -2.36 -0.66
CA PHE A 185 11.37 -1.63 0.60
C PHE A 185 12.70 -1.29 1.27
N GLU A 186 13.83 -1.71 0.70
CA GLU A 186 15.16 -1.41 1.23
C GLU A 186 15.41 0.10 1.42
N PRO A 187 15.09 1.00 0.45
CA PRO A 187 15.23 2.43 0.65
C PRO A 187 14.45 2.96 1.87
N LEU A 188 13.23 2.45 2.07
CA LEU A 188 12.39 2.84 3.21
C LEU A 188 12.97 2.37 4.56
N LEU A 189 13.48 1.14 4.62
CA LEU A 189 14.14 0.61 5.83
C LEU A 189 15.37 1.43 6.20
N GLN A 190 16.13 1.90 5.21
CA GLN A 190 17.31 2.75 5.42
C GLN A 190 16.98 4.14 5.98
N LEU A 191 15.71 4.58 5.92
CA LEU A 191 15.28 5.80 6.60
C LEU A 191 15.23 5.64 8.13
N GLY A 192 15.34 4.42 8.66
CA GLY A 192 15.56 4.18 10.08
C GLY A 192 14.40 4.60 10.98
N PHE A 193 13.15 4.51 10.50
CA PHE A 193 11.99 4.75 11.37
C PHE A 193 12.00 3.74 12.51
N THR A 194 11.85 4.26 13.72
CA THR A 194 11.72 3.49 14.94
C THR A 194 10.28 3.48 15.41
N ARG A 195 9.94 2.59 16.33
CA ARG A 195 8.64 2.57 16.98
C ARG A 195 8.27 3.93 17.58
N ASP A 196 9.25 4.66 18.13
CA ASP A 196 9.02 5.92 18.82
C ASP A 196 8.63 7.07 17.89
N ASP A 197 8.92 6.96 16.60
CA ASP A 197 8.47 7.92 15.59
C ASP A 197 6.97 7.83 15.28
N PHE A 198 6.32 6.71 15.64
CA PHE A 198 4.89 6.51 15.41
C PHE A 198 4.06 7.05 16.57
N GLU A 199 2.96 7.72 16.28
CA GLU A 199 2.05 8.21 17.31
C GLU A 199 1.40 7.03 18.08
N PRO A 200 1.16 7.16 19.39
CA PRO A 200 0.34 6.20 20.14
C PRO A 200 -1.05 6.06 19.51
N GLU A 201 -1.60 4.84 19.43
CA GLU A 201 -2.91 4.62 18.84
C GLU A 201 -4.03 5.18 19.75
N ALA A 202 -4.83 6.09 19.18
CA ALA A 202 -5.95 6.75 19.84
C ALA A 202 -7.18 6.86 18.90
N GLY A 203 -7.25 6.04 17.85
CA GLY A 203 -8.34 6.07 16.86
C GLY A 203 -8.22 7.20 15.83
N GLN A 204 -7.01 7.72 15.60
CA GLN A 204 -6.77 8.81 14.65
C GLN A 204 -7.19 8.42 13.24
N LYS A 205 -7.92 9.31 12.56
CA LYS A 205 -8.41 9.06 11.19
C LYS A 205 -7.41 9.47 10.11
N ASP A 206 -6.49 10.38 10.42
CA ASP A 206 -5.46 10.88 9.51
C ASP A 206 -4.35 11.59 10.32
N GLY A 207 -3.26 12.02 9.67
CA GLY A 207 -2.26 12.92 10.25
C GLY A 207 -1.15 12.26 11.09
N THR A 208 -1.01 10.94 11.02
CA THR A 208 0.02 10.17 11.75
C THR A 208 1.10 9.68 10.79
N LEU A 209 2.27 9.27 11.31
CA LEU A 209 3.33 8.67 10.50
C LEU A 209 2.86 7.43 9.74
N ALA A 210 1.98 6.60 10.34
CA ALA A 210 1.39 5.46 9.66
C ALA A 210 0.61 5.87 8.39
N HIS A 211 -0.20 6.92 8.47
CA HIS A 211 -0.95 7.43 7.33
C HIS A 211 -0.05 8.08 6.27
N ALA A 212 1.06 8.70 6.68
CA ALA A 212 2.07 9.21 5.75
C ALA A 212 2.78 8.07 5.02
N LEU A 213 3.15 7.01 5.74
CA LEU A 213 3.84 5.84 5.18
C LEU A 213 2.93 4.99 4.29
N GLU A 214 1.62 4.88 4.56
CA GLU A 214 0.66 4.30 3.61
C GLU A 214 0.78 4.96 2.22
N ARG A 215 0.93 6.28 2.19
CA ARG A 215 1.06 7.07 0.94
C ARG A 215 2.47 7.07 0.37
N ALA A 216 3.47 6.78 1.18
CA ALA A 216 4.88 6.85 0.80
C ALA A 216 5.50 5.48 0.52
N VAL A 217 4.85 4.36 0.87
CA VAL A 217 5.45 3.02 0.75
C VAL A 217 5.79 2.68 -0.71
N ALA A 218 4.96 3.12 -1.65
CA ALA A 218 5.16 2.99 -3.09
C ALA A 218 6.33 3.86 -3.60
N LEU A 219 6.63 5.00 -2.95
CA LEU A 219 7.79 5.82 -3.26
C LEU A 219 9.10 5.06 -3.05
N SER A 220 9.15 4.13 -2.08
CA SER A 220 10.34 3.28 -1.88
C SER A 220 10.64 2.43 -3.11
N VAL A 221 9.60 1.88 -3.73
CA VAL A 221 9.70 1.06 -4.93
C VAL A 221 10.21 1.91 -6.10
N THR A 222 9.64 3.11 -6.26
CA THR A 222 10.10 4.09 -7.27
C THR A 222 11.55 4.50 -7.03
N ALA A 223 11.94 4.80 -5.80
CA ALA A 223 13.31 5.15 -5.43
C ALA A 223 14.30 4.00 -5.66
N LYS A 224 13.82 2.75 -5.67
CA LYS A 224 14.62 1.57 -6.04
C LYS A 224 14.82 1.45 -7.56
N GLY A 225 14.22 2.33 -8.36
CA GLY A 225 14.21 2.28 -9.83
C GLY A 225 13.23 1.26 -10.38
N GLN A 226 12.20 0.91 -9.61
CA GLN A 226 11.20 -0.08 -9.99
C GLN A 226 9.86 0.58 -10.29
N TRP A 227 9.07 -0.06 -11.17
CA TRP A 227 7.75 0.43 -11.54
C TRP A 227 6.64 -0.38 -10.86
N ILE A 228 5.42 0.17 -10.92
CA ILE A 228 4.25 -0.30 -10.19
C ILE A 228 3.13 -0.60 -11.19
N ALA A 229 2.44 -1.73 -11.03
CA ALA A 229 1.32 -2.16 -11.87
C ALA A 229 0.04 -2.37 -11.06
N THR A 230 -1.07 -2.73 -11.72
CA THR A 230 -2.30 -3.15 -11.02
C THR A 230 -2.68 -4.57 -11.40
N MET A 231 -3.54 -5.22 -10.59
CA MET A 231 -4.02 -6.57 -10.89
C MET A 231 -4.81 -6.67 -12.21
N ALA A 232 -5.28 -5.55 -12.79
CA ALA A 232 -5.96 -5.54 -14.09
C ALA A 232 -4.99 -5.49 -15.28
N ASP A 233 -3.80 -4.92 -15.09
CA ASP A 233 -2.77 -4.80 -16.13
C ASP A 233 -1.39 -4.79 -15.44
N MET A 234 -0.65 -5.87 -15.69
CA MET A 234 0.68 -6.14 -15.13
C MET A 234 1.80 -5.90 -16.14
N ASP A 235 1.47 -5.44 -17.34
CA ASP A 235 2.42 -5.17 -18.43
C ASP A 235 2.63 -3.66 -18.63
N THR A 236 1.81 -2.82 -18.01
CA THR A 236 1.92 -1.35 -18.08
C THR A 236 1.97 -0.68 -16.71
N PRO A 237 2.73 0.43 -16.56
CA PRO A 237 2.74 1.20 -15.33
C PRO A 237 1.34 1.68 -14.93
N ALA A 238 1.01 1.50 -13.66
CA ALA A 238 -0.25 1.92 -13.08
C ALA A 238 -0.41 3.44 -13.17
N ASP A 239 -1.58 3.88 -13.66
CA ASP A 239 -1.98 5.29 -13.66
C ASP A 239 -2.80 5.59 -12.39
N PRO A 240 -2.36 6.52 -11.53
CA PRO A 240 -3.10 6.86 -10.33
C PRO A 240 -4.43 7.55 -10.61
N GLN A 241 -5.44 7.20 -9.83
CA GLN A 241 -6.81 7.70 -10.01
C GLN A 241 -7.13 8.84 -9.04
N ASP A 242 -7.71 9.91 -9.56
CA ASP A 242 -8.24 11.04 -8.78
C ASP A 242 -9.66 10.82 -8.26
N ARG A 243 -10.36 9.81 -8.78
CA ARG A 243 -11.71 9.46 -8.39
C ARG A 243 -11.70 8.09 -7.75
N TYR A 244 -12.03 8.06 -6.47
CA TYR A 244 -12.08 6.82 -5.72
C TYR A 244 -13.52 6.50 -5.33
N SER A 245 -14.04 5.36 -5.82
CA SER A 245 -15.40 4.88 -5.54
C SER A 245 -15.66 4.73 -4.03
N PHE A 246 -14.61 4.51 -3.25
CA PHE A 246 -14.67 4.40 -1.81
C PHE A 246 -14.22 5.68 -1.07
N ALA A 247 -14.00 6.82 -1.74
CA ALA A 247 -13.79 8.10 -1.06
C ALA A 247 -15.13 8.82 -0.82
N GLN A 248 -15.76 8.61 0.34
CA GLN A 248 -16.77 9.55 0.84
C GLN A 248 -16.12 10.56 1.80
N GLY A 249 -16.33 11.86 1.55
CA GLY A 249 -16.12 12.93 2.53
C GLY A 249 -14.73 13.55 2.66
N HIS A 250 -13.70 13.05 1.96
CA HIS A 250 -12.35 13.67 1.95
C HIS A 250 -12.04 14.35 0.61
N ARG A 251 -12.88 15.31 0.20
CA ARG A 251 -12.35 16.40 -0.63
C ARG A 251 -11.58 17.30 0.32
N ALA A 252 -10.26 17.11 0.43
CA ALA A 252 -9.42 18.16 0.98
C ALA A 252 -9.63 19.41 0.12
N SER A 253 -10.06 20.51 0.75
CA SER A 253 -10.03 21.83 0.12
C SER A 253 -8.66 22.06 -0.48
N ALA A 254 -8.60 22.54 -1.73
CA ALA A 254 -7.37 22.77 -2.49
C ALA A 254 -6.26 23.32 -1.60
N GLY A 255 -5.30 22.46 -1.26
CA GLY A 255 -4.10 22.87 -0.54
C GLY A 255 -3.25 23.82 -1.39
N PRO A 256 -2.12 24.33 -0.87
CA PRO A 256 -1.23 25.24 -1.62
C PRO A 256 -0.84 24.71 -3.02
N LEU A 257 -0.70 23.39 -3.17
CA LEU A 257 -0.47 22.71 -4.46
C LEU A 257 -1.66 22.76 -5.43
N GLY A 258 -2.89 22.80 -4.93
CA GLY A 258 -4.08 23.00 -5.77
C GLY A 258 -4.08 24.37 -6.47
N ARG A 259 -3.51 25.41 -5.82
CA ARG A 259 -3.29 26.73 -6.45
C ARG A 259 -2.22 26.67 -7.55
N LEU A 260 -1.17 25.86 -7.39
CA LEU A 260 -0.12 25.70 -8.40
C LEU A 260 -0.60 24.94 -9.65
N GLN A 261 -1.38 23.87 -9.46
CA GLN A 261 -2.03 23.18 -10.59
C GLN A 261 -3.04 24.08 -11.32
N ASP A 262 -3.73 24.97 -10.59
CA ASP A 262 -4.66 25.91 -11.20
C ASP A 262 -3.94 27.05 -11.97
N ILE A 263 -2.76 27.46 -11.50
CA ILE A 263 -1.86 28.37 -12.23
C ILE A 263 -1.33 27.70 -13.50
N GLY A 264 -0.87 26.44 -13.42
CA GLY A 264 -0.41 25.67 -14.59
C GLY A 264 -1.50 25.54 -15.66
N ARG A 265 -2.73 25.18 -15.25
CA ARG A 265 -3.90 25.09 -16.15
C ARG A 265 -4.36 26.47 -16.68
N ARG A 266 -4.07 27.57 -15.99
CA ARG A 266 -4.33 28.94 -16.49
C ARG A 266 -3.28 29.38 -17.50
N ILE A 267 -2.00 29.04 -17.28
CA ILE A 267 -0.90 29.33 -18.21
C ILE A 267 -1.08 28.53 -19.50
N GLU A 268 -1.38 27.24 -19.44
CA GLU A 268 -1.66 26.44 -20.65
C GLU A 268 -2.85 26.99 -21.45
N ARG A 269 -3.94 27.40 -20.78
CA ARG A 269 -5.09 28.02 -21.45
C ARG A 269 -4.74 29.37 -22.07
N TRP A 270 -3.88 30.16 -21.42
CA TRP A 270 -3.40 31.43 -21.95
C TRP A 270 -2.50 31.23 -23.18
N VAL A 271 -1.55 30.30 -23.11
CA VAL A 271 -0.67 29.93 -24.23
C VAL A 271 -1.50 29.39 -25.41
N ARG A 272 -2.47 28.50 -25.16
CA ARG A 272 -3.37 27.98 -26.21
C ARG A 272 -4.27 29.06 -26.83
N ARG A 273 -4.59 30.14 -26.11
CA ARG A 273 -5.33 31.31 -26.63
C ARG A 273 -4.42 32.24 -27.43
N ALA A 274 -3.20 32.48 -26.95
CA ALA A 274 -2.21 33.28 -27.66
C ALA A 274 -1.81 32.65 -29.01
N ILE A 275 -1.70 31.32 -29.06
CA ILE A 275 -1.40 30.56 -30.29
C ILE A 275 -2.58 30.59 -31.28
N ARG A 276 -3.83 30.71 -30.82
CA ARG A 276 -5.03 30.75 -31.68
C ARG A 276 -5.38 32.14 -32.23
N GLY A 277 -4.61 33.18 -31.91
CA GLY A 277 -4.79 34.51 -32.49
C GLY A 277 -6.10 35.23 -32.12
N GLU A 278 -6.81 34.80 -31.09
CA GLU A 278 -8.03 35.49 -30.62
C GLU A 278 -7.62 36.76 -29.84
N ARG A 279 -7.53 37.89 -30.55
CA ARG A 279 -7.47 39.22 -29.92
C ARG A 279 -8.85 39.53 -29.34
N ARG A 280 -8.89 39.86 -28.05
CA ARG A 280 -10.11 40.36 -27.40
C ARG A 280 -10.53 41.69 -28.04
N ALA A 281 -11.81 41.80 -28.40
CA ALA A 281 -12.54 43.06 -28.45
C ALA A 281 -12.83 43.53 -27.01
#